data_AF-W7BV36-F1
#
_entry.id   AF-W7BV36-F1
#
_cell.length_a   1.000
_cell.length_b   1.000
_cell.length_c   1.000
_cell.angle_alpha   90.00
_cell.angle_beta   90.00
_cell.angle_gamma   90.00
#
_symmetry.space_group_name_H-M   'P 1'
#
loop_
_entity.id
_entity.type
_entity.pdbx_description
1 polymer ?
#
loop_
_entity_poly.entity_id
_entity_poly.type
_entity_poly.pdbx_seq_one_letter_code
_entity_poly.pdbx_strand_id
1 'polypeptide(L)' 'MSWDAIEGATNYKVYRDGNEIGESDTNTFKDTGLTAATDYSYQVKAVCGLLTSELSSAAIIATKESQSG' A
#
# COMPACT_ATOMS: atom_id res chain seq x y z
N MET A 1 -0.21 -2.03 6.51
CA MET A 1 -1.11 -2.72 5.56
C MET A 1 -0.42 -3.98 5.05
N SER A 2 -1.19 -4.98 4.64
CA SER A 2 -0.69 -6.22 4.04
C SER A 2 -1.61 -6.64 2.90
N TRP A 3 -1.05 -7.28 1.88
CA TRP A 3 -1.78 -7.81 0.72
C TRP A 3 -1.31 -9.23 0.39
N ASP A 4 -2.02 -9.92 -0.49
CA ASP A 4 -1.60 -11.24 -0.96
C ASP A 4 -0.35 -11.13 -1.84
N ALA A 5 0.65 -11.96 -1.55
CA ALA A 5 1.87 -12.00 -2.35
C ALA A 5 1.56 -12.53 -3.75
N ILE A 6 2.09 -11.86 -4.78
CA ILE A 6 2.05 -12.34 -6.16
C ILE A 6 3.32 -13.14 -6.43
N GLU A 7 3.16 -14.39 -6.86
CA GLU A 7 4.28 -15.27 -7.18
C GLU A 7 5.11 -14.68 -8.34
N GLY A 8 6.44 -14.64 -8.15
CA GLY A 8 7.37 -14.05 -9.11
C GLY A 8 7.52 -12.52 -9.00
N ALA A 9 6.78 -11.85 -8.11
CA ALA A 9 7.01 -10.45 -7.81
C ALA A 9 8.35 -10.27 -7.09
N THR A 10 9.19 -9.39 -7.62
CA THR A 10 10.46 -8.97 -7.02
C THR A 10 10.25 -7.87 -5.98
N ASN A 11 9.31 -6.96 -6.22
CA ASN A 11 8.90 -5.95 -5.25
C ASN A 11 7.47 -5.45 -5.55
N TYR A 12 6.99 -4.51 -4.73
CA TYR A 12 5.69 -3.88 -4.86
C TYR A 12 5.82 -2.37 -4.72
N LYS A 13 5.19 -1.63 -5.64
CA LYS A 13 4.98 -0.19 -5.50
C LYS A 13 3.67 0.06 -4.76
N VAL A 14 3.71 0.94 -3.76
CA VAL A 14 2.58 1.27 -2.91
C VAL A 14 2.12 2.69 -3.22
N TYR A 15 0.82 2.83 -3.46
CA TYR A 15 0.17 4.08 -3.80
C TYR A 15 -0.82 4.47 -2.71
N ARG A 16 -0.84 5.74 -2.33
CA ARG A 16 -1.84 6.35 -1.46
C ARG A 16 -2.49 7.52 -2.18
N ASP A 17 -3.81 7.48 -2.32
CA ASP A 17 -4.60 8.49 -3.03
C ASP A 17 -4.09 8.77 -4.45
N GLY A 18 -3.66 7.70 -5.12
CA GLY A 18 -3.13 7.71 -6.48
C GLY A 18 -1.65 8.09 -6.60
N ASN A 19 -0.99 8.51 -5.51
CA ASN A 19 0.43 8.88 -5.53
C ASN A 19 1.30 7.74 -5.00
N GLU A 20 2.42 7.45 -5.66
CA GLU A 20 3.41 6.49 -5.16
C GLU A 20 4.04 7.04 -3.88
N ILE A 21 3.92 6.29 -2.78
CA ILE A 21 4.46 6.66 -1.47
C ILE A 21 5.68 5.83 -1.07
N GLY A 22 5.98 4.77 -1.82
CA GLY A 22 7.16 3.94 -1.60
C GLY A 22 7.08 2.58 -2.28
N GLU A 23 8.14 1.80 -2.06
CA GLU A 23 8.26 0.42 -2.52
C GLU A 23 8.44 -0.52 -1.31
N SER A 24 8.06 -1.79 -1.49
CA SER A 24 8.32 -2.85 -0.53
C SER A 24 8.77 -4.12 -1.24
N ASP A 25 9.83 -4.74 -0.76
CA ASP A 25 10.30 -6.04 -1.23
C ASP A 25 9.45 -7.20 -0.67
N THR A 26 8.49 -6.91 0.21
CA THR A 26 7.58 -7.88 0.81
C THR A 26 6.13 -7.48 0.59
N ASN A 27 5.18 -8.36 0.91
CA ASN A 27 3.74 -8.10 0.79
C ASN A 27 3.16 -7.26 1.95
N THR A 28 4.01 -6.48 2.61
CA THR A 28 3.63 -5.61 3.73
C THR A 28 4.25 -4.23 3.57
N PHE A 29 3.53 -3.21 4.02
CA PHE A 29 4.03 -1.83 4.04
C PHE A 29 3.57 -1.09 5.29
N LYS A 30 4.48 -0.34 5.89
CA LYS A 30 4.22 0.52 7.04
C LYS A 30 4.20 1.98 6.59
N ASP A 31 3.01 2.50 6.36
CA ASP A 31 2.82 3.94 6.17
C ASP A 31 2.89 4.66 7.53
N THR A 32 3.54 5.82 7.58
CA THR A 32 3.78 6.60 8.80
C THR A 32 3.50 8.08 8.55
N GLY A 33 3.24 8.84 9.62
CA GLY A 33 2.88 10.26 9.48
C GLY A 33 1.47 10.49 8.95
N LEU A 34 0.58 9.51 9.11
CA LEU A 34 -0.82 9.64 8.73
C LEU A 34 -1.59 10.53 9.70
N THR A 35 -2.51 11.32 9.16
CA THR A 35 -3.49 12.04 9.97
C THR A 35 -4.52 11.04 10.49
N ALA A 36 -4.88 11.16 11.77
CA ALA A 36 -5.92 10.35 12.39
C ALA A 36 -7.31 10.67 11.82
N ALA A 37 -8.26 9.75 11.92
CA ALA A 37 -9.64 9.93 11.43
C ALA A 37 -9.72 10.30 9.93
N THR A 38 -8.75 9.84 9.12
CA THR A 38 -8.68 10.14 7.69
C THR A 38 -8.76 8.86 6.88
N ASP A 39 -9.62 8.88 5.87
CA ASP A 39 -9.71 7.80 4.89
C ASP A 39 -8.61 7.95 3.85
N TYR A 40 -7.82 6.88 3.69
CA TYR A 40 -6.78 6.81 2.67
C TYR A 40 -7.07 5.65 1.73
N SER A 41 -6.96 5.90 0.43
CA SER A 41 -7.09 4.87 -0.59
C SER A 41 -5.73 4.27 -0.93
N TYR A 42 -5.56 2.98 -0.71
CA TYR A 42 -4.32 2.27 -0.98
C TYR A 42 -4.45 1.34 -2.16
N GLN A 43 -3.47 1.41 -3.07
CA GLN A 43 -3.34 0.48 -4.19
C GLN A 43 -1.90 -0.04 -4.22
N VAL A 44 -1.72 -1.26 -4.68
CA VAL A 44 -0.41 -1.87 -4.86
C VAL A 44 -0.22 -2.33 -6.29
N LYS A 45 1.01 -2.22 -6.79
CA LYS A 45 1.41 -2.73 -8.09
C LYS A 45 2.57 -3.69 -7.88
N ALA A 46 2.38 -4.95 -8.26
CA ALA A 46 3.46 -5.92 -8.26
C ALA A 46 4.43 -5.63 -9.43
N VAL A 47 5.71 -5.76 -9.14
CA VAL A 47 6.80 -5.65 -10.12
C VAL A 47 7.49 -7.00 -10.20
N CYS A 48 7.64 -7.52 -11.42
CA CYS A 48 8.35 -8.76 -11.72
C CYS A 48 9.54 -8.44 -12.62
N GLY A 49 10.67 -8.02 -12.03
CA GLY A 49 11.85 -7.58 -12.78
C GLY A 49 11.58 -6.30 -13.57
N LEU A 50 11.59 -6.38 -14.90
CA LEU A 50 11.31 -5.24 -15.79
C LEU A 50 9.81 -5.08 -16.13
N LEU A 51 8.97 -6.02 -15.71
CA LEU A 51 7.53 -6.01 -15.95
C LEU A 51 6.78 -5.53 -14.71
N THR A 52 5.66 -4.85 -14.91
CA THR A 52 4.76 -4.45 -13.83
C THR A 52 3.33 -4.89 -14.13
N SER A 53 2.60 -5.30 -13.09
CA SER A 53 1.15 -5.56 -13.16
C SER A 53 0.34 -4.28 -13.31
N GLU A 54 -0.96 -4.41 -13.59
CA GLU A 54 -1.94 -3.37 -13.31
C GLU A 54 -2.02 -3.10 -11.79
N LEU A 55 -2.59 -1.94 -11.43
CA LEU A 55 -2.86 -1.61 -10.02
C LEU A 55 -3.90 -2.58 -9.44
N SER A 56 -3.71 -2.94 -8.18
CA SER A 56 -4.73 -3.66 -7.42
C SER A 56 -6.03 -2.85 -7.31
N SER A 57 -7.12 -3.51 -6.92
CA SER A 57 -8.28 -2.78 -6.42
C SER A 57 -7.89 -1.89 -5.24
N ALA A 58 -8.50 -0.71 -5.16
CA ALA A 58 -8.26 0.23 -4.07
C ALA A 58 -8.86 -0.31 -2.76
N ALA A 59 -8.03 -0.44 -1.75
CA ALA A 59 -8.46 -0.70 -0.38
C ALA A 59 -8.57 0.64 0.37
N ILE A 60 -9.75 0.95 0.90
CA ILE A 60 -9.94 2.12 1.76
C ILE A 60 -9.59 1.73 3.20
N ILE A 61 -8.60 2.40 3.78
CA ILE A 61 -8.18 2.19 5.16
C ILE A 61 -8.37 3.51 5.91
N ALA A 62 -9.34 3.51 6.83
CA ALA A 62 -9.50 4.59 7.81
C ALA A 62 -8.41 4.46 8.88
N THR A 63 -7.64 5.52 9.10
CA THR A 63 -6.76 5.57 10.28
C THR A 63 -7.62 5.67 11.53
N LYS A 64 -7.33 4.82 12.51
CA LYS A 64 -7.95 4.95 13.82
C LYS A 64 -7.69 6.35 14.36
N GLU A 65 -8.71 6.95 14.97
CA GLU A 65 -8.51 8.13 15.79
C GLU A 65 -7.40 7.81 16.80
N SER A 66 -6.53 8.79 17.09
CA SER A 66 -5.63 8.67 18.23
C SER A 66 -6.48 8.40 19.45
N GLN A 67 -6.53 7.15 19.92
CA GLN A 67 -7.27 6.84 21.13
C GLN A 67 -6.56 7.57 22.28
N SER A 68 -7.13 8.69 22.70
CA SER A 68 -6.85 9.25 24.02
C SER A 68 -7.46 8.29 25.04
N GLY A 69 -6.61 7.48 25.66
CA GLY A 69 -6.90 6.78 26.92
C GLY A 69 -6.19 7.48 28.07
#